data_AF-A0A2M8HFZ8-F1
#
_entry.id   AF-A0A2M8HFZ8-F1
#
_cell.length_a   1.000
_cell.length_b   1.000
_cell.length_c   1.000
_cell.angle_alpha   90.00
_cell.angle_beta   90.00
_cell.angle_gamma   90.00
#
_symmetry.space_group_name_H-M   'P 1'
#
loop_
_entity.id
_entity.type
_entity.pdbx_description
1 polymer ?
#
loop_
_entity_poly.entity_id
_entity_poly.type
_entity_poly.pdbx_seq_one_letter_code
_entity_poly.pdbx_strand_id
1 'polypeptide(L)' 'MKTMFEKIWDDHLVHEDQGSSIIYIDRHLIHEVTSPQAFEGLRISGRKVRRPDATLATMD' A
#
# COMPACT_ATOMS: atom_id res chain seq x y z
N MET A 1 2.37 -10.14 26.63
CA MET A 1 2.34 -11.03 25.45
C MET A 1 1.60 -10.28 24.36
N LYS A 2 2.19 -10.11 23.16
CA LYS A 2 1.54 -9.43 22.04
C LYS A 2 0.73 -10.41 21.20
N THR A 3 -0.43 -9.99 20.70
CA THR A 3 -1.24 -10.74 19.74
C THR A 3 -0.51 -10.87 18.40
N MET A 4 -0.97 -11.78 17.52
CA MET A 4 -0.41 -11.88 16.17
C MET A 4 -0.61 -10.59 15.36
N PHE A 5 -1.75 -9.94 15.54
CA PHE A 5 -2.05 -8.67 14.87
C PHE A 5 -1.07 -7.56 15.30
N GLU A 6 -0.85 -7.41 16.61
CA GLU A 6 0.08 -6.41 17.15
C GLU A 6 1.51 -6.62 16.64
N LYS A 7 1.96 -7.87 16.54
CA LYS A 7 3.29 -8.18 15.99
C LYS A 7 3.39 -7.74 14.53
N ILE A 8 2.41 -8.08 13.71
CA ILE A 8 2.38 -7.67 12.29
C ILE A 8 2.31 -6.15 12.20
N TRP A 9 1.46 -5.49 12.99
CA TRP A 9 1.35 -4.03 12.99
C TRP A 9 2.69 -3.36 13.32
N ASP A 10 3.34 -3.78 14.40
CA ASP A 10 4.60 -3.22 14.86
C ASP A 10 5.72 -3.41 13.84
N ASP A 11 5.75 -4.55 13.15
CA ASP A 11 6.75 -4.84 12.10
C ASP A 11 6.63 -3.91 10.87
N HIS A 12 5.45 -3.31 10.64
CA HIS A 12 5.17 -2.47 9.46
C HIS A 12 4.98 -0.98 9.79
N LEU A 13 5.01 -0.60 11.07
CA LEU A 13 4.91 0.78 11.51
C LEU A 13 6.19 1.55 11.16
N VAL A 14 6.08 2.51 10.25
CA VAL A 14 7.20 3.37 9.83
C VAL A 14 7.32 4.59 10.75
N HIS A 15 6.19 5.19 11.09
CA HIS A 15 6.13 6.38 11.93
C HIS A 15 4.75 6.52 12.57
N GLU A 16 4.70 7.14 13.74
CA GLU A 16 3.46 7.47 14.42
C GLU A 16 3.56 8.91 14.93
N ASP A 17 2.54 9.72 14.63
CA ASP A 17 2.42 11.10 15.10
C ASP A 17 0.97 11.40 15.45
N GLN A 18 0.75 11.84 16.70
CA GLN A 18 -0.54 12.38 17.20
C GLN A 18 -1.78 11.55 16.79
N GLY A 19 -1.70 10.23 16.91
CA GLY A 19 -2.80 9.31 16.59
C GLY A 19 -2.95 8.95 15.11
N SER A 20 -2.01 9.40 14.26
CA SER A 20 -1.86 8.94 12.87
C SER A 20 -0.64 8.04 12.74
N SER A 21 -0.79 6.95 11.98
CA SER A 21 0.29 6.01 11.72
C SER A 21 0.61 5.95 10.23
N ILE A 22 1.90 5.96 9.91
CA ILE A 22 2.41 5.64 8.59
C ILE A 22 2.78 4.16 8.61
N ILE A 23 2.06 3.36 7.84
CA ILE A 23 2.30 1.93 7.69
C ILE A 23 2.90 1.64 6.32
N TYR A 24 3.92 0.79 6.29
CA TYR A 24 4.47 0.28 5.04
C TYR A 24 3.56 -0.80 4.46
N ILE A 25 3.29 -0.74 3.15
CA ILE A 25 2.49 -1.73 2.43
C ILE A 25 3.42 -2.54 1.52
N ASP A 26 3.56 -3.83 1.80
CA ASP A 26 4.48 -4.74 1.09
C ASP A 26 3.93 -5.28 -0.21
N ARG A 27 2.60 -5.29 -0.36
CA ARG A 27 1.92 -5.86 -1.52
C ARG A 27 0.69 -5.06 -1.91
N HIS A 28 0.58 -4.76 -3.20
CA HIS A 28 -0.64 -4.22 -3.79
C HIS A 28 -1.27 -5.29 -4.68
N LEU A 29 -2.52 -5.64 -4.39
CA LEU A 29 -3.33 -6.50 -5.27
C LEU A 29 -4.29 -5.59 -6.02
N ILE A 30 -4.20 -5.62 -7.35
CA ILE A 30 -4.90 -4.67 -8.21
C ILE A 30 -5.67 -5.42 -9.31
N HIS A 31 -6.81 -4.88 -9.72
CA HIS A 31 -7.71 -5.49 -10.71
C HIS A 31 -8.30 -4.45 -11.67
N GLU A 32 -8.81 -4.89 -12.82
CA GLU A 32 -9.14 -4.00 -13.95
C GLU A 32 -10.19 -2.92 -13.68
N VAL A 33 -11.03 -3.07 -12.65
CA VAL A 33 -12.13 -2.13 -12.39
C VAL A 33 -11.64 -0.86 -11.70
N THR A 34 -10.86 -0.98 -10.63
CA THR A 34 -10.50 0.18 -9.77
C THR A 34 -9.09 0.72 -10.03
N SER A 35 -8.22 -0.11 -10.62
CA SER A 35 -6.82 0.25 -10.86
C SER A 35 -6.60 1.36 -11.89
N PRO A 36 -7.38 1.46 -12.99
CA PRO A 36 -7.19 2.53 -13.96
C PRO A 36 -7.30 3.92 -13.34
N GLN A 37 -8.26 4.13 -12.42
CA GLN A 37 -8.42 5.40 -11.72
C GLN A 37 -7.23 5.73 -10.81
N ALA A 38 -6.68 4.74 -10.11
CA ALA A 38 -5.51 4.94 -9.25
C ALA A 38 -4.24 5.29 -10.06
N PHE A 39 -4.01 4.62 -11.20
CA PHE A 39 -2.89 4.93 -12.09
C PHE A 39 -3.02 6.30 -12.74
N GLU A 40 -4.23 6.70 -13.10
CA GLU A 40 -4.50 8.03 -13.63
C GLU A 40 -4.17 9.12 -12.59
N GLY A 41 -4.53 8.90 -11.32
CA GLY A 41 -4.14 9.80 -10.22
C GLY A 41 -2.62 9.93 -10.06
N LEU A 42 -1.87 8.83 -10.21
CA LEU A 42 -0.40 8.88 -10.23
C LEU A 42 0.12 9.72 -11.41
N ARG A 43 -0.44 9.52 -12.60
CA ARG A 43 -0.04 10.26 -13.82
C ARG A 43 -0.30 11.76 -13.68
N ILE A 44 -1.48 12.17 -13.21
CA ILE A 44 -1.83 13.58 -12.98
C ILE A 44 -0.90 14.22 -11.96
N SER A 45 -0.53 13.49 -10.90
CA SER A 45 0.41 13.97 -9.88
C SER A 45 1.89 13.87 -10.29
N GLY A 46 2.20 13.43 -11.52
CA GLY A 46 3.57 13.27 -12.01
C GLY A 46 4.36 12.16 -11.30
N ARG A 47 3.67 11.20 -10.68
CA ARG A 47 4.26 10.12 -9.90
C ARG A 47 4.29 8.81 -10.69
N LYS A 48 5.28 7.98 -10.38
CA LYS A 48 5.36 6.59 -10.85
C LYS A 48 4.94 5.64 -9.73
N VAL A 49 4.56 4.42 -10.09
CA VAL A 49 4.41 3.33 -9.13
C VAL A 49 5.75 3.12 -8.42
N ARG A 50 5.75 3.23 -7.10
CA ARG A 50 7.00 3.21 -6.30
C ARG A 50 7.65 1.83 -6.24
N ARG A 51 6.85 0.75 -6.15
CA ARG A 51 7.31 -0.64 -6.04
C ARG A 51 6.54 -1.55 -7.02
N PRO A 52 6.84 -1.51 -8.33
CA PRO A 52 6.18 -2.38 -9.30
C PRO A 52 6.35 -3.87 -9.00
N ASP A 53 7.48 -4.25 -8.39
CA ASP A 53 7.79 -5.61 -7.96
C ASP A 53 6.88 -6.14 -6.82
N ALA A 54 6.26 -5.22 -6.07
CA ALA A 54 5.30 -5.51 -5.02
C ALA A 54 3.84 -5.45 -5.50
N THR A 55 3.60 -5.10 -6.77
CA THR A 55 2.27 -4.90 -7.31
C THR A 55 1.89 -6.07 -8.22
N LEU A 56 0.91 -6.85 -7.78
CA LEU A 56 0.37 -7.97 -8.55
C LEU A 56 -0.97 -7.56 -9.17
N ALA A 57 -1.03 -7.59 -10.50
CA ALA A 57 -2.25 -7.36 -11.25
C ALA A 57 -2.88 -8.68 -11.67
N THR A 58 -4.18 -8.80 -11.47
CA THR A 58 -4.99 -9.88 -12.04
C THR A 58 -6.01 -9.26 -12.97
N MET A 59 -6.11 -9.81 -14.18
CA MET A 59 -7.26 -9.60 -15.05
C MET A 59 -8.31 -10.62 -14.62
N ASP A 60 -9.54 -10.19 -14.38
CA ASP A 60 -10.68 -11.08 -14.16
C ASP A 60 -11.52 -11.26 -15.44
#